data_AF-A0A7V4HVH1-F1
#
_entry.id   AF-A0A7V4HVH1-F1
#
_cell.length_a   1.000
_cell.length_b   1.000
_cell.length_c   1.000
_cell.angle_alpha   90.00
_cell.angle_beta   90.00
_cell.angle_gamma   90.00
#
_symmetry.space_group_name_H-M   'P 1'
#
loop_
_entity.id
_entity.type
_entity.pdbx_description
1 polymer ?
#
loop_
_entity_poly.entity_id
_entity_poly.type
_entity_poly.pdbx_seq_one_letter_code
_entity_poly.pdbx_strand_id
1 'polypeptide(L)' 'MPAHDWTRVESGIFHAFHVAWIPEIQRALNGGLLPEGFYALAEQHAGHAIADVLTL' A
#
# COMPACT_ATOMS: atom_id res chain seq x y z
N MET A 1 5.72 -16.18 1.56
CA MET A 1 5.42 -15.94 0.14
C MET A 1 6.56 -15.14 -0.44
N PRO A 2 7.33 -15.64 -1.44
CA PRO A 2 8.28 -14.78 -2.13
C PRO A 2 7.47 -13.82 -2.99
N ALA A 3 6.93 -12.77 -2.38
CA ALA A 3 6.16 -11.72 -3.03
C ALA A 3 7.00 -10.90 -4.03
N HIS A 4 8.25 -11.30 -4.25
CA HIS A 4 9.23 -10.65 -5.10
C HIS A 4 9.39 -11.35 -6.47
N ASP A 5 8.88 -12.58 -6.64
CA ASP A 5 8.87 -13.29 -7.92
C ASP A 5 7.43 -13.58 -8.39
N TRP A 6 6.92 -12.66 -9.20
CA TRP A 6 5.52 -12.67 -9.67
C TRP A 6 5.28 -13.67 -10.81
N THR A 7 6.32 -14.31 -11.33
CA THR A 7 6.15 -15.39 -12.33
C THR A 7 5.66 -16.70 -11.70
N ARG A 8 5.75 -16.79 -10.37
CA ARG A 8 5.44 -18.00 -9.59
C ARG A 8 4.07 -17.98 -8.91
N VAL A 9 3.26 -16.96 -9.14
CA VAL A 9 1.95 -16.76 -8.50
C VAL A 9 0.93 -16.38 -9.55
N GLU A 10 -0.23 -17.02 -9.54
CA GLU A 10 -1.33 -16.63 -10.43
C GLU A 10 -1.79 -15.20 -10.13
N SER A 11 -2.19 -14.47 -11.17
CA SER A 11 -2.60 -13.07 -11.06
C SER A 11 -3.74 -12.86 -10.06
N GLY A 12 -4.69 -13.79 -9.99
CA GLY A 12 -5.81 -13.73 -9.02
C GLY A 12 -5.35 -13.88 -7.57
N ILE A 13 -4.38 -14.75 -7.29
CA ILE A 13 -3.83 -14.94 -5.95
C ILE A 13 -3.01 -13.72 -5.54
N PHE A 14 -2.20 -13.18 -6.46
CA PHE A 14 -1.47 -11.95 -6.22
C PHE A 14 -2.41 -10.77 -5.95
N HIS A 15 -3.46 -10.61 -6.76
CA HIS A 15 -4.44 -9.56 -6.57
C HIS A 15 -5.13 -9.66 -5.20
N ALA A 16 -5.56 -10.86 -4.80
CA ALA A 16 -6.17 -11.09 -3.50
C ALA A 16 -5.21 -10.74 -2.34
N PHE A 17 -3.93 -11.10 -2.44
CA PHE A 17 -2.91 -10.70 -1.47
C PHE A 17 -2.74 -9.17 -1.45
N HIS A 18 -2.59 -8.54 -2.62
CA HIS A 18 -2.34 -7.12 -2.76
C HIS A 18 -3.44 -6.26 -2.12
N VAL A 19 -4.71 -6.56 -2.43
CA VAL A 19 -5.86 -5.79 -1.90
C VAL A 19 -6.12 -6.07 -0.41
N ALA A 20 -5.65 -7.19 0.12
CA ALA A 20 -5.72 -7.48 1.56
C ALA A 20 -4.56 -6.85 2.34
N TRP A 21 -3.37 -6.76 1.73
CA TRP A 21 -2.14 -6.30 2.38
C TRP A 21 -2.06 -4.76 2.48
N ILE A 22 -2.46 -4.04 1.43
CA ILE A 22 -2.42 -2.56 1.42
C ILE A 22 -3.19 -1.94 2.61
N PRO A 23 -4.43 -2.36 2.92
CA PRO A 23 -5.18 -1.81 4.05
C PRO A 23 -4.46 -2.02 5.39
N GLU A 24 -3.76 -3.14 5.58
CA GLU A 24 -3.03 -3.42 6.81
C GLU A 24 -1.84 -2.47 6.99
N ILE A 25 -1.08 -2.21 5.92
CA ILE A 25 -0.02 -1.18 5.94
C ILE A 25 -0.63 0.20 6.25
N GLN A 26 -1.69 0.58 5.54
CA GLN A 26 -2.32 1.87 5.73
C GLN A 26 -2.76 2.07 7.18
N ARG A 27 -3.39 1.06 7.79
CA ARG A 27 -3.81 1.07 9.20
C ARG A 27 -2.62 1.19 10.14
N ALA A 28 -1.55 0.43 9.92
CA ALA A 28 -0.35 0.49 10.76
C ALA A 28 0.29 1.89 10.70
N LEU A 29 0.45 2.47 9.51
CA LEU A 29 1.03 3.79 9.33
C LEU A 29 0.19 4.89 9.98
N ASN A 30 -1.11 4.93 9.67
CA ASN A 30 -2.04 5.91 10.24
C ASN A 30 -2.36 5.66 11.71
N GLY A 31 -1.98 4.50 12.26
CA GLY A 31 -2.12 4.15 13.68
C GLY A 31 -1.11 4.82 14.61
N GLY A 32 -0.30 5.76 14.11
CA GLY A 32 0.65 6.55 14.90
C GLY A 32 2.12 6.30 14.59
N LEU A 33 2.44 5.62 13.48
CA LEU A 33 3.83 5.47 13.02
C LEU A 33 4.30 6.67 12.18
N LEU A 34 3.38 7.46 11.64
CA LEU A 34 3.70 8.63 10.84
C LEU A 34 3.93 9.88 11.69
N PRO A 35 4.82 10.80 11.26
CA PRO A 35 4.94 12.13 11.86
C PRO A 35 3.63 12.92 11.77
N GLU A 36 3.50 13.95 12.61
CA GLU A 36 2.36 14.87 12.56
C GLU A 36 2.22 15.51 11.15
N GLY A 37 0.98 15.60 10.65
CA GLY A 37 0.68 16.16 9.34
C GLY A 37 0.78 15.18 8.16
N PHE A 38 1.25 13.95 8.40
CA PHE A 38 1.33 12.91 7.39
C PHE A 38 0.21 11.89 7.53
N TYR A 39 -0.21 11.32 6.40
CA TYR A 39 -1.16 10.23 6.36
C TYR A 39 -0.90 9.32 5.14
N ALA A 40 -1.25 8.05 5.27
CA ALA A 40 -1.19 7.05 4.21
C ALA A 40 -2.59 6.85 3.61
N LEU A 41 -2.67 6.78 2.28
CA LEU A 41 -3.88 6.43 1.53
C LEU A 41 -3.54 5.32 0.53
N ALA A 42 -4.38 4.29 0.52
CA ALA A 42 -4.32 3.24 -0.49
C ALA A 42 -4.58 3.83 -1.88
N GLU A 43 -3.76 3.43 -2.86
CA GLU A 43 -3.96 3.69 -4.29
C GLU A 43 -4.13 5.19 -4.64
N GLN A 44 -3.43 6.08 -3.91
CA GLN A 44 -3.56 7.52 -4.13
C GLN A 44 -2.78 7.97 -5.37
N HIS A 45 -3.46 8.73 -6.23
CA HIS A 45 -2.86 9.41 -7.38
C HIS A 45 -2.68 10.91 -7.09
N ALA A 46 -1.43 11.36 -6.97
CA ALA A 46 -1.02 12.75 -6.78
C ALA A 46 -0.52 13.33 -8.11
N GLY A 47 -1.44 13.86 -8.91
CA GLY A 47 -1.13 14.29 -10.28
C GLY A 47 -0.77 13.08 -11.16
N HIS A 48 0.47 13.03 -11.66
CA HIS A 48 0.99 11.90 -12.44
C HIS A 48 1.72 10.85 -11.58
N ALA A 49 1.87 11.09 -10.28
CA ALA A 49 2.53 10.17 -9.36
C ALA A 49 1.50 9.30 -8.64
N ILE A 50 1.86 8.04 -8.40
CA ILE A 50 1.17 7.19 -7.43
C ILE A 50 1.99 7.26 -6.14
N ALA A 51 1.38 7.73 -5.06
CA ALA A 51 2.08 8.03 -3.81
C ALA A 51 1.46 7.23 -2.65
N ASP A 52 2.31 6.55 -1.88
CA ASP A 52 1.89 5.75 -0.73
C ASP A 52 1.70 6.58 0.55
N VAL A 53 2.36 7.74 0.64
CA VAL A 53 2.32 8.65 1.80
C VAL A 53 2.24 10.09 1.30
N LEU A 54 1.36 10.87 1.93
CA LEU A 54 1.16 12.29 1.63
C LEU A 54 1.39 13.15 2.87
N THR A 55 1.77 14.39 2.62
CA THR A 55 1.77 15.49 3.59
C THR A 55 0.69 16.49 3.22
N LEU A 56 0.21 17.22 4.22
CA LEU A 56 -0.49 18.49 4.02
C LEU A 56 0.47 19.57 3.49
#